data_AF-F0ZW51-F1
#
_entry.id   AF-F0ZW51-F1
#
_cell.length_a   1.000
_cell.length_b   1.000
_cell.length_c   1.000
_cell.angle_alpha   90.00
_cell.angle_beta   90.00
_cell.angle_gamma   90.00
#
_symmetry.space_group_name_H-M   'P 1'
#
loop_
_entity.id
_entity.type
_entity.pdbx_description
1 polymer ?
#
loop_
_entity_poly.entity_id
_entity_poly.type
_entity_poly.pdbx_seq_one_letter_code
_entity_poly.pdbx_strand_id
1 'polypeptide(L)'
;MIEDINKNGNDNTSTNNEIIDQIKINENIFSNFKYLTTTEFENSKKEIQQLDEEHNLIFNQYLPKEYKESPCINKEKKLIECLISKNKDFILCSDILNEFAKCQEKYIREYNK
;
A
#
# COMPACT_ATOMS: atom_id res chain seq x y z
N MET A 1 -52.91 -4.70 -73.64
CA MET A 1 -53.90 -4.72 -72.54
C MET A 1 -53.47 -5.83 -71.61
N ILE A 2 -52.93 -5.62 -70.41
CA ILE A 2 -52.97 -4.49 -69.47
C ILE A 2 -51.54 -4.22 -68.94
N GLU A 3 -51.28 -2.95 -68.69
CA GLU A 3 -50.05 -2.31 -68.19
C GLU A 3 -49.83 -2.49 -66.67
N ASP A 4 -48.59 -2.24 -66.26
CA ASP A 4 -48.12 -1.62 -65.01
C ASP A 4 -48.70 -2.02 -63.66
N ILE A 5 -47.82 -2.53 -62.78
CA ILE A 5 -47.54 -1.88 -61.49
C ILE A 5 -46.03 -1.86 -61.25
N ASN A 6 -45.44 -0.69 -61.50
CA ASN A 6 -44.24 -0.22 -60.83
C ASN A 6 -44.71 0.51 -59.56
N LYS A 7 -44.27 0.12 -58.35
CA LYS A 7 -44.24 0.99 -57.17
C LYS A 7 -43.36 0.41 -56.05
N ASN A 8 -42.12 0.94 -56.03
CA ASN A 8 -41.35 1.36 -54.87
C ASN A 8 -41.77 0.86 -53.48
N GLY A 9 -40.82 0.20 -52.83
CA GLY A 9 -40.76 0.04 -51.38
C GLY A 9 -39.32 -0.19 -50.98
N ASN A 10 -38.51 0.86 -51.05
CA ASN A 10 -37.19 0.93 -50.44
C ASN A 10 -37.29 0.52 -48.96
N ASP A 11 -36.60 -0.54 -48.55
CA ASP A 11 -36.23 -0.71 -47.14
C ASP A 11 -34.99 -1.59 -46.93
N ASN A 12 -33.92 -1.31 -47.70
CA ASN A 12 -32.56 -1.61 -47.22
C ASN A 12 -32.02 -0.47 -46.33
N THR A 13 -32.86 0.50 -45.97
CA THR A 13 -32.53 1.63 -45.08
C THR A 13 -32.75 1.33 -43.60
N SER A 14 -33.49 0.26 -43.26
CA SER A 14 -33.81 -0.08 -41.86
C SER A 14 -32.67 -0.76 -41.11
N THR A 15 -31.84 -1.57 -41.77
CA THR A 15 -30.79 -2.35 -41.08
C THR A 15 -29.56 -1.53 -40.70
N ASN A 16 -29.16 -0.53 -41.50
CA ASN A 16 -27.95 0.24 -41.21
C ASN A 16 -28.13 1.21 -40.04
N ASN A 17 -29.28 1.85 -39.89
CA ASN A 17 -29.54 2.73 -38.74
C ASN A 17 -29.74 1.95 -37.44
N GLU A 18 -30.43 0.80 -37.48
CA GLU A 18 -30.57 -0.06 -36.30
C GLU A 18 -29.24 -0.66 -35.83
N ILE A 19 -28.34 -1.04 -36.75
CA ILE A 19 -27.00 -1.52 -36.42
C ILE A 19 -26.14 -0.38 -35.85
N ILE A 20 -26.16 0.82 -36.47
CA ILE A 20 -25.40 1.99 -35.97
C ILE A 20 -25.91 2.44 -34.59
N ASP A 21 -27.22 2.41 -34.36
CA ASP A 21 -27.80 2.76 -33.06
C ASP A 21 -27.51 1.70 -31.98
N GLN A 22 -27.50 0.40 -32.31
CA GLN A 22 -27.03 -0.66 -31.40
C GLN A 22 -25.54 -0.50 -31.05
N ILE A 23 -24.70 -0.09 -31.99
CA ILE A 23 -23.27 0.18 -31.76
C ILE A 23 -23.10 1.40 -30.83
N LYS A 24 -23.88 2.47 -31.02
CA LYS A 24 -23.89 3.65 -30.12
C LYS A 24 -24.37 3.33 -28.71
N ILE A 25 -25.35 2.45 -28.57
CA ILE A 25 -25.82 1.96 -27.26
C ILE A 25 -24.66 1.24 -26.53
N ASN A 26 -23.82 0.51 -27.26
CA ASN A 26 -22.67 -0.20 -26.70
C ASN A 26 -21.57 0.75 -26.18
N GLU A 27 -21.27 1.85 -26.88
CA GLU A 27 -20.27 2.83 -26.42
C GLU A 27 -20.73 3.59 -25.18
N ASN A 28 -22.02 3.92 -25.07
CA ASN A 28 -22.57 4.61 -23.92
C ASN A 28 -22.63 3.70 -22.68
N ILE A 29 -23.01 2.42 -22.86
CA ILE A 29 -22.98 1.41 -21.79
C ILE A 29 -21.54 1.18 -21.33
N PHE A 30 -20.59 1.04 -22.26
CA PHE A 30 -19.18 0.85 -21.92
C PHE A 30 -18.60 2.07 -21.18
N SER A 31 -18.95 3.28 -21.62
CA SER A 31 -18.53 4.53 -20.97
C SER A 31 -19.11 4.64 -19.55
N ASN A 32 -20.38 4.30 -19.36
CA ASN A 32 -21.01 4.26 -18.03
C ASN A 32 -20.38 3.20 -17.13
N PHE A 33 -20.13 2.00 -17.65
CA PHE A 33 -19.47 0.94 -16.87
C PHE A 33 -18.05 1.36 -16.46
N LYS A 34 -17.28 1.95 -17.38
CA LYS A 34 -15.94 2.48 -17.10
C LYS A 34 -15.98 3.59 -16.06
N TYR A 35 -16.95 4.49 -16.15
CA TYR A 35 -17.13 5.56 -15.16
C TYR A 35 -17.45 5.01 -13.77
N LEU A 36 -18.40 4.08 -13.67
CA LEU A 36 -18.79 3.46 -12.40
C LEU A 36 -17.63 2.71 -11.77
N THR A 37 -16.94 1.87 -12.54
CA THR A 37 -15.79 1.10 -12.04
C THR A 37 -14.62 1.99 -11.62
N THR A 38 -14.34 3.06 -12.37
CA THR A 38 -13.30 4.04 -12.00
C THR A 38 -13.67 4.78 -10.71
N THR A 39 -14.94 5.19 -10.59
CA THR A 39 -15.43 5.89 -9.40
C THR A 39 -15.35 4.99 -8.16
N GLU A 40 -15.78 3.73 -8.29
CA GLU A 40 -15.73 2.76 -7.19
C GLU A 40 -14.28 2.46 -6.76
N PHE A 41 -13.37 2.36 -7.73
CA PHE A 41 -11.94 2.17 -7.47
C PHE A 41 -11.33 3.36 -6.73
N GLU A 42 -11.64 4.60 -7.14
CA GLU A 42 -11.16 5.80 -6.46
C GLU A 42 -11.76 5.97 -5.06
N ASN A 43 -13.02 5.56 -4.85
CA ASN A 43 -13.63 5.53 -3.52
C ASN A 43 -12.92 4.50 -2.62
N SER A 44 -12.72 3.28 -3.12
CA SER A 44 -12.00 2.22 -2.39
C SER A 44 -10.59 2.67 -2.01
N LYS A 45 -9.89 3.38 -2.90
CA LYS A 45 -8.55 3.93 -2.63
C LYS A 45 -8.56 4.94 -1.48
N LYS A 46 -9.57 5.81 -1.41
CA LYS A 46 -9.73 6.77 -0.31
C LYS A 46 -10.02 6.07 1.01
N GLU A 47 -10.88 5.06 1.01
CA GLU A 47 -11.19 4.27 2.20
C GLU A 47 -9.95 3.55 2.75
N ILE A 48 -9.13 2.95 1.88
CA ILE A 48 -7.86 2.33 2.28
C ILE A 48 -6.91 3.36 2.88
N GLN A 49 -6.81 4.56 2.29
CA GLN A 49 -5.97 5.63 2.85
C GLN A 49 -6.44 6.06 4.24
N GLN A 50 -7.75 6.18 4.45
CA GLN A 50 -8.32 6.51 5.76
C GLN A 50 -8.02 5.42 6.79
N LEU A 51 -8.16 4.14 6.42
CA LEU A 51 -7.83 3.01 7.29
C LEU A 51 -6.34 2.99 7.66
N ASP A 52 -5.43 3.31 6.74
CA ASP A 52 -4.00 3.41 7.02
C ASP A 52 -3.69 4.55 8.00
N GLU A 53 -4.34 5.70 7.84
CA GLU A 53 -4.20 6.84 8.77
C GLU A 53 -4.71 6.48 10.17
N GLU A 54 -5.88 5.86 10.26
CA GLU A 54 -6.46 5.39 11.53
C GLU A 54 -5.59 4.32 12.19
N HIS A 55 -5.11 3.34 11.42
CA HIS A 55 -4.19 2.31 11.89
C HIS A 55 -2.91 2.94 12.44
N ASN A 56 -2.30 3.90 11.73
CA ASN A 56 -1.12 4.61 12.20
C ASN A 56 -1.39 5.42 13.47
N LEU A 57 -2.56 6.06 13.57
CA LEU A 57 -2.93 6.83 14.74
C LEU A 57 -3.11 5.93 15.98
N ILE A 58 -3.78 4.78 15.82
CA ILE A 58 -3.90 3.74 16.85
C ILE A 58 -2.52 3.21 17.22
N PHE A 59 -1.73 2.77 16.25
CA PHE A 59 -0.40 2.21 16.46
C PHE A 59 0.52 3.19 17.22
N ASN A 60 0.49 4.47 16.87
CA ASN A 60 1.26 5.52 17.55
C ASN A 60 0.78 5.84 18.98
N GLN A 61 -0.47 5.51 19.34
CA GLN A 61 -0.95 5.62 20.72
C GLN A 61 -0.41 4.49 21.61
N TYR A 62 -0.23 3.30 21.05
CA TYR A 62 0.26 2.11 21.76
C TYR A 62 1.78 1.93 21.68
N LEU A 63 2.45 2.64 20.77
CA LEU A 63 3.90 2.81 20.81
C LEU A 63 4.29 3.46 22.14
N PRO A 64 5.12 2.83 22.98
CA PRO A 64 5.57 3.43 24.22
C PRO A 64 6.23 4.79 23.91
N LYS A 65 5.57 5.87 24.35
CA LYS A 65 5.92 7.28 24.07
C LYS A 65 7.23 7.73 24.71
N GLU A 66 7.82 6.90 25.57
CA GLU A 66 9.12 7.18 26.15
C GLU A 66 10.16 6.32 25.44
N TYR A 67 10.92 6.94 24.55
CA TYR A 67 12.26 6.46 24.26
C TYR A 67 13.07 6.58 25.56
N LYS A 68 12.99 5.56 26.41
CA LYS A 68 13.95 5.38 27.49
C LYS A 68 15.21 4.89 26.83
N GLU A 69 16.16 5.80 26.67
CA GLU A 69 17.49 5.43 26.21
C GLU A 69 17.99 4.31 27.13
N SER A 70 18.39 3.19 26.53
CA SER A 70 18.87 2.04 27.30
C SER A 70 19.97 2.50 28.23
N PRO A 71 19.98 2.11 29.52
CA PRO A 71 21.09 2.41 30.42
C PRO A 71 22.42 1.82 29.92
N CYS A 72 22.36 0.93 28.92
CA CYS A 72 23.50 0.29 28.29
C CYS A 72 23.96 0.96 26.98
N ILE A 73 23.28 1.99 26.50
CA ILE A 73 23.57 2.66 25.21
C ILE A 73 25.03 3.14 25.11
N ASN A 74 25.60 3.63 26.22
CA ASN A 74 26.97 4.12 26.22
C ASN A 74 28.00 2.99 26.09
N LYS A 75 27.67 1.78 26.56
CA LYS A 75 28.52 0.60 26.37
C LYS A 75 28.38 0.04 24.96
N GLU A 76 27.18 0.12 24.40
CA GLU A 76 26.92 -0.24 23.01
C GLU A 76 27.71 0.64 22.04
N LYS A 77 27.67 1.98 22.22
CA LYS A 77 28.47 2.93 21.42
C LYS A 77 29.97 2.60 21.47
N LYS A 78 30.51 2.35 22.67
CA LYS A 78 31.92 1.94 22.84
C LYS A 78 32.25 0.61 22.18
N LEU A 79 31.33 -0.35 22.21
CA LEU A 79 31.51 -1.64 21.53
C LEU A 79 31.56 -1.45 20.01
N ILE A 80 30.66 -0.65 19.45
CA ILE A 80 30.63 -0.33 18.02
C ILE A 80 31.92 0.40 17.60
N GLU A 81 32.34 1.41 18.36
CA GLU A 81 33.60 2.13 18.12
C GLU A 81 34.81 1.19 18.14
N CYS A 82 34.87 0.28 19.13
CA CYS A 82 35.92 -0.72 19.21
C CYS A 82 35.92 -1.63 17.97
N LEU A 83 34.76 -2.18 17.61
CA LEU A 83 34.64 -3.07 16.45
C LEU A 83 35.01 -2.35 15.15
N ILE A 84 34.65 -1.07 14.98
CA ILE A 84 35.09 -0.28 13.81
C ILE A 84 36.62 -0.15 13.81
N SER A 85 37.22 0.20 14.95
CA SER A 85 38.67 0.40 15.07
C SER A 85 39.50 -0.88 14.91
N LYS A 86 38.92 -2.05 15.24
CA LYS A 86 39.58 -3.37 15.21
C LYS A 86 39.15 -4.22 14.03
N ASN A 87 38.59 -3.62 12.98
CA ASN A 87 38.12 -4.33 11.79
C ASN A 87 37.18 -5.51 12.11
N LYS A 88 36.24 -5.27 13.03
CA LYS A 88 35.22 -6.20 13.52
C LYS A 88 35.77 -7.42 14.27
N ASP A 89 37.01 -7.37 14.77
CA ASP A 89 37.55 -8.41 15.63
C ASP A 89 36.94 -8.32 17.04
N PHE A 90 36.03 -9.25 17.32
CA PHE A 90 35.36 -9.35 18.62
C PHE A 90 36.28 -9.78 19.76
N ILE A 91 37.37 -10.50 19.47
CA ILE A 91 38.32 -10.95 20.50
C ILE A 91 39.05 -9.74 21.07
N LEU A 92 39.44 -8.79 20.21
CA LEU A 92 40.09 -7.55 20.63
C LEU A 92 39.15 -6.58 21.37
N CYS A 93 37.84 -6.79 21.29
CA CYS A 93 36.82 -6.00 21.97
C CYS A 93 36.11 -6.79 23.08
N SER A 94 36.67 -7.94 23.51
CA SER A 94 36.01 -8.88 24.43
C SER A 94 35.61 -8.26 25.77
N ASP A 95 36.44 -7.37 26.30
CA ASP A 95 36.18 -6.73 27.59
C ASP A 95 34.96 -5.79 27.51
N ILE A 96 34.89 -4.99 26.44
CA ILE A 96 33.77 -4.07 26.19
C ILE A 96 32.49 -4.86 25.89
N LEU A 97 32.61 -5.95 25.13
CA LEU A 97 31.50 -6.87 24.85
C LEU A 97 30.95 -7.49 26.15
N ASN A 98 31.82 -7.94 27.05
CA ASN A 98 31.45 -8.50 28.34
C ASN A 98 30.75 -7.46 29.24
N GLU A 99 31.23 -6.21 29.25
CA GLU A 99 30.58 -5.12 29.99
C GLU A 99 29.20 -4.79 29.43
N PHE A 100 29.05 -4.77 28.10
CA PHE A 100 27.77 -4.57 27.43
C PHE A 100 26.79 -5.70 27.77
N ALA A 101 27.23 -6.96 27.67
CA ALA A 101 26.42 -8.13 28.00
C ALA A 101 25.91 -8.10 29.45
N LYS A 102 26.80 -7.83 30.42
CA LYS A 102 26.42 -7.70 31.84
C LYS A 102 25.40 -6.58 32.07
N CYS A 103 25.53 -5.47 31.34
CA CYS A 103 24.59 -4.37 31.43
C CYS A 103 23.20 -4.79 30.91
N GLN A 104 23.15 -5.47 29.76
CA GLN A 104 21.89 -5.97 29.18
C GLN A 104 21.22 -6.99 30.09
N GLU A 105 21.97 -7.95 30.64
CA GLU A 105 21.44 -8.91 31.61
C GLU A 105 20.83 -8.23 32.84
N LYS A 106 21.49 -7.20 33.37
CA LYS A 106 20.97 -6.43 34.50
C LYS A 106 19.68 -5.69 34.12
N TYR A 107 19.65 -5.02 32.98
CA TYR A 107 18.48 -4.28 32.50
C TYR A 107 17.27 -5.21 32.29
N ILE A 108 17.46 -6.37 31.64
CA ILE A 108 16.41 -7.37 31.44
C ILE A 108 15.87 -7.90 32.77
N ARG A 109 16.75 -8.15 33.75
CA ARG A 109 16.34 -8.60 35.10
C ARG A 109 15.53 -7.54 35.85
N GLU A 110 15.83 -6.26 35.66
CA GLU A 110 15.10 -5.15 36.28
C GLU A 110 13.76 -4.88 35.59
N TYR A 111 13.67 -5.10 34.27
CA TYR A 111 12.44 -4.92 33.50
C TYR A 111 11.40 -6.04 33.73
N ASN A 112 11.85 -7.26 34.01
CA ASN A 112 10.98 -8.43 34.23
C ASN A 112 10.50 -8.61 35.70
N LYS A 113 10.76 -7.65 36.58
CA LYS A 113 10.28 -7.63 37.97
C LYS A 113 9.12 -6.66 38.13
#